data_AF-G0A731-F1
#
_entry.id   AF-G0A731-F1
#
_cell.length_a   1.000
_cell.length_b   1.000
_cell.length_c   1.000
_cell.angle_alpha   90.00
_cell.angle_beta   90.00
_cell.angle_gamma   90.00
#
_symmetry.space_group_name_H-M   'P 1'
#
loop_
_entity.id
_entity.type
_entity.pdbx_description
1 polymer ?
#
loop_
_entity_poly.entity_id
_entity_poly.type
_entity_poly.pdbx_seq_one_letter_code
_entity_poly.pdbx_strand_id
1 'polypeptide(L)'
;MSYDYEKTSIDLYRAIFKGNFTTDVSCYLKPDKDLADADSIAPILHPTFSELSGEGALRRPPDIIANPDTGMYDPDTGGTSVFNRPRVLRRAEGDFFIPSGTDIPPDLKVKKDSYNERLKATHYTIMPLKPMFKESLMGQLDNFVRNAIRRQYEKARGL
;
A
#
# COMPACT_ATOMS: atom_id res chain seq x y z
N MET A 1 -5.10 -6.00 19.24
CA MET A 1 -4.66 -5.50 17.92
C MET A 1 -5.90 -5.36 17.06
N SER A 2 -5.99 -4.34 16.21
CA SER A 2 -7.19 -4.04 15.40
C SER A 2 -6.85 -4.21 13.92
N TYR A 3 -7.75 -4.88 13.20
CA TYR A 3 -7.65 -5.16 11.78
C TYR A 3 -8.94 -4.69 11.10
N ASP A 4 -8.79 -4.13 9.90
CA ASP A 4 -9.89 -3.89 8.97
C ASP A 4 -9.87 -4.99 7.90
N TYR A 5 -11.03 -5.59 7.61
CA TYR A 5 -11.16 -6.73 6.69
C TYR A 5 -12.00 -6.40 5.45
N GLU A 6 -13.04 -5.57 5.59
CA GLU A 6 -13.98 -5.28 4.49
C GLU A 6 -13.78 -3.87 3.92
N LYS A 7 -13.68 -2.87 4.80
CA LYS A 7 -13.47 -1.46 4.43
C LYS A 7 -12.48 -0.80 5.37
N THR A 8 -11.70 0.14 4.84
CA THR A 8 -10.82 0.96 5.67
C THR A 8 -11.62 1.79 6.67
N SER A 9 -11.26 1.73 7.96
CA SER A 9 -11.94 2.50 9.01
C SER A 9 -11.49 3.96 9.07
N ILE A 10 -10.31 4.27 8.53
CA ILE A 10 -9.70 5.60 8.56
C ILE A 10 -9.07 5.97 7.21
N ASP A 11 -8.79 7.26 7.05
CA ASP A 11 -7.98 7.80 5.97
C ASP A 11 -6.51 7.34 6.14
N LEU A 12 -5.93 6.77 5.08
CA LEU A 12 -4.57 6.25 5.03
C LEU A 12 -3.78 6.89 3.88
N TYR A 13 -2.46 6.99 4.06
CA TYR A 13 -1.56 7.69 3.14
C TYR A 13 -0.33 6.83 2.86
N ARG A 14 -0.10 6.55 1.57
CA ARG A 14 1.07 5.83 1.05
C ARG A 14 2.03 6.84 0.44
N ALA A 15 3.21 6.98 1.01
CA ALA A 15 4.27 7.79 0.44
C ALA A 15 4.68 7.28 -0.96
N ILE A 16 4.74 8.19 -1.94
CA ILE A 16 5.26 7.92 -3.29
C ILE A 16 6.69 8.46 -3.38
N PHE A 17 7.62 7.57 -3.69
CA PHE A 17 8.98 7.91 -4.12
C PHE A 17 9.07 7.63 -5.62
N LYS A 18 9.00 8.66 -6.48
CA LYS A 18 8.94 8.48 -7.94
C LYS A 18 10.13 7.70 -8.49
N GLY A 19 11.30 7.84 -7.87
CA GLY A 19 12.51 7.08 -8.23
C GLY A 19 12.39 5.55 -8.05
N ASN A 20 11.33 5.05 -7.39
CA ASN A 20 11.08 3.61 -7.26
C ASN A 20 10.27 3.03 -8.43
N PHE A 21 9.83 3.86 -9.38
CA PHE A 21 8.97 3.45 -10.48
C PHE A 21 9.69 3.69 -11.82
N THR A 22 9.47 2.79 -12.78
CA THR A 22 10.01 2.91 -14.14
C THR A 22 9.20 3.85 -15.02
N THR A 23 7.94 4.11 -14.64
CA THR A 23 7.01 4.98 -15.35
C THR A 23 6.63 6.18 -14.48
N ASP A 24 6.12 7.24 -15.11
CA ASP A 24 5.60 8.38 -14.36
C ASP A 24 4.34 8.00 -13.58
N VAL A 25 4.42 8.15 -12.26
CA VAL A 25 3.31 7.87 -11.33
C VAL A 25 2.68 9.15 -10.78
N SER A 26 2.95 10.31 -11.38
CA SER A 26 2.41 11.60 -10.94
C SER A 26 0.88 11.63 -10.93
N CYS A 27 0.23 10.92 -11.85
CA CYS A 27 -1.23 10.81 -11.91
C CYS A 27 -1.84 10.21 -10.64
N TYR A 28 -1.12 9.36 -9.90
CA TYR A 28 -1.62 8.75 -8.66
C TYR A 28 -1.66 9.73 -7.47
N LEU A 29 -1.01 10.90 -7.56
CA LEU A 29 -1.12 11.92 -6.51
C LEU A 29 -2.49 12.63 -6.52
N LYS A 30 -3.15 12.66 -7.67
CA LYS A 30 -4.49 13.22 -7.90
C LYS A 30 -5.15 12.42 -9.03
N PRO A 31 -5.56 11.16 -8.77
CA PRO A 31 -6.01 10.25 -9.81
C PRO A 31 -7.32 10.71 -10.44
N ASP A 32 -7.46 10.56 -11.76
CA ASP A 32 -8.74 10.67 -12.45
C ASP A 32 -9.59 9.39 -12.28
N LYS A 33 -10.87 9.41 -12.66
CA LYS A 33 -11.75 8.22 -12.54
C LYS A 33 -11.26 7.12 -13.48
N ASP A 34 -10.82 7.50 -14.68
CA ASP A 34 -10.45 6.58 -15.74
C ASP A 34 -9.23 5.74 -15.35
N LEU A 35 -8.35 6.27 -14.49
CA LEU A 35 -7.22 5.53 -13.93
C LEU A 35 -7.65 4.30 -13.12
N ALA A 36 -8.82 4.31 -12.49
CA ALA A 36 -9.33 3.14 -11.76
C ALA A 36 -9.68 1.97 -12.70
N ASP A 37 -10.01 2.28 -13.95
CA ASP A 37 -10.48 1.34 -14.96
C ASP A 37 -9.44 1.10 -16.07
N ALA A 38 -8.25 1.71 -15.97
CA ALA A 38 -7.15 1.53 -16.91
C ALA A 38 -6.70 0.07 -17.00
N ASP A 39 -6.33 -0.39 -18.19
CA ASP A 39 -5.88 -1.77 -18.45
C ASP A 39 -4.70 -2.19 -17.56
N SER A 40 -3.82 -1.23 -17.24
CA SER A 40 -2.69 -1.43 -16.33
C SER A 40 -2.57 -0.26 -15.37
N ILE A 41 -2.09 -0.55 -14.16
CA ILE A 41 -1.79 0.48 -13.15
C ILE A 41 -0.38 0.29 -12.61
N ALA A 42 0.16 1.35 -12.01
CA ALA A 42 1.46 1.31 -11.36
C ALA A 42 1.37 0.55 -10.02
N PRO A 43 2.45 -0.11 -9.59
CA PRO A 43 2.49 -0.93 -8.37
C PRO A 43 2.58 -0.07 -7.08
N ILE A 44 1.66 0.89 -6.91
CA ILE A 44 1.70 1.93 -5.86
C ILE A 44 1.73 1.32 -4.44
N LEU A 45 0.98 0.25 -4.24
CA LEU A 45 0.86 -0.44 -2.97
C LEU A 45 1.70 -1.72 -2.90
N HIS A 46 2.59 -1.99 -3.86
CA HIS A 46 3.42 -3.18 -3.77
C HIS A 46 4.52 -2.99 -2.71
N PRO A 47 4.70 -3.96 -1.80
CA PRO A 47 5.84 -3.96 -0.89
C PRO A 47 7.11 -4.33 -1.66
N THR A 48 8.27 -4.01 -1.10
CA THR A 48 9.53 -4.60 -1.59
C THR A 48 9.59 -6.09 -1.20
N PHE A 49 9.84 -6.94 -2.19
CA PHE A 49 9.85 -8.41 -2.03
C PHE A 49 11.25 -9.00 -1.90
N SER A 50 12.27 -8.23 -2.28
CA SER A 50 13.68 -8.63 -2.23
C SER A 50 14.50 -7.54 -1.57
N GLU A 51 15.63 -7.91 -0.99
CA GLU A 51 16.60 -6.93 -0.53
C GLU A 51 17.02 -6.01 -1.68
N LEU A 52 16.98 -4.70 -1.43
CA LEU A 52 17.59 -3.75 -2.34
C LEU A 52 19.07 -3.67 -1.98
N SER A 53 19.93 -4.07 -2.92
CA SER A 53 21.38 -3.88 -2.84
C SER A 53 21.86 -3.07 -4.03
N GLY A 54 22.71 -2.08 -3.75
CA GLY A 54 23.49 -1.34 -4.73
C GLY A 54 24.90 -1.19 -4.18
N GLU A 55 25.91 -1.13 -5.04
CA GLU A 55 27.30 -0.94 -4.60
C GLU A 55 27.41 0.31 -3.71
N GLY A 56 27.89 0.11 -2.47
CA GLY A 56 28.02 1.19 -1.47
C GLY A 56 26.75 1.58 -0.71
N ALA A 57 25.58 1.01 -1.02
CA ALA A 57 24.33 1.29 -0.30
C ALA A 57 24.10 0.32 0.87
N LEU A 58 23.58 0.83 1.98
CA LEU A 58 23.08 0.00 3.09
C LEU A 58 22.01 -0.96 2.56
N ARG A 59 22.18 -2.27 2.82
CA ARG A 59 21.18 -3.29 2.50
C ARG A 59 19.87 -2.92 3.17
N ARG A 60 18.81 -2.77 2.37
CA ARG A 60 17.47 -2.55 2.88
C ARG A 60 16.72 -3.89 2.87
N PRO A 61 16.24 -4.37 4.03
CA PRO A 61 15.45 -5.60 4.08
C PRO A 61 14.14 -5.41 3.30
N PRO A 62 13.58 -6.49 2.72
CA PRO A 62 12.28 -6.44 2.08
C PRO A 62 11.18 -6.09 3.10
N ASP A 63 10.12 -5.43 2.63
CA ASP A 63 9.00 -5.06 3.49
C ASP A 63 8.12 -6.28 3.84
N ILE A 64 8.19 -7.36 3.04
CA ILE A 64 7.54 -8.65 3.30
C ILE A 64 8.42 -9.81 2.81
N ILE A 65 8.41 -10.93 3.54
CA ILE A 65 9.26 -12.09 3.25
C ILE A 65 8.37 -13.29 2.94
N ALA A 66 8.66 -13.99 1.84
CA ALA A 66 8.00 -15.24 1.53
C ALA A 66 8.48 -16.35 2.48
N ASN A 67 7.57 -17.21 2.89
CA ASN A 67 7.89 -18.43 3.59
C ASN A 67 8.80 -19.30 2.70
N PRO A 68 10.01 -19.68 3.17
CA PRO A 68 10.99 -20.39 2.35
C PRO A 68 10.54 -21.79 1.94
N ASP A 69 9.66 -22.42 2.72
CA ASP A 69 9.20 -23.79 2.47
C ASP A 69 8.07 -23.83 1.42
N THR A 70 7.20 -22.82 1.42
CA THR A 70 6.01 -22.78 0.56
C THR A 70 6.13 -21.81 -0.61
N GLY A 71 7.04 -20.84 -0.54
CA GLY A 71 7.14 -19.72 -1.46
C GLY A 71 5.98 -18.71 -1.35
N MET A 72 5.11 -18.84 -0.35
CA MET A 72 3.93 -18.00 -0.14
C MET A 72 4.21 -16.87 0.86
N TYR A 73 3.50 -15.76 0.73
CA TYR A 73 3.49 -14.66 1.70
C TYR A 73 2.42 -14.93 2.75
N ASP A 74 2.87 -15.20 3.97
CA ASP A 74 2.00 -15.47 5.12
C ASP A 74 1.50 -14.16 5.76
N PRO A 75 0.31 -14.15 6.38
CA PRO A 75 -0.15 -13.02 7.18
C PRO A 75 0.85 -12.66 8.30
N ASP A 76 0.88 -11.39 8.68
CA ASP A 76 1.70 -10.89 9.81
C ASP A 76 3.23 -11.07 9.65
N THR A 77 3.72 -11.31 8.43
CA THR A 77 5.16 -11.39 8.07
C THR A 77 5.70 -10.12 7.40
N GLY A 78 4.98 -9.00 7.54
CA GLY A 78 5.27 -7.73 6.88
C GLY A 78 4.16 -7.32 5.92
N GLY A 79 4.46 -6.35 5.05
CA GLY A 79 3.51 -5.83 4.07
C GLY A 79 3.75 -4.36 3.70
N THR A 80 2.75 -3.74 3.09
CA THR A 80 2.88 -2.37 2.61
C THR A 80 2.60 -1.37 3.71
N SER A 81 3.61 -0.58 4.06
CA SER A 81 3.50 0.52 5.01
C SER A 81 2.65 1.67 4.48
N VAL A 82 1.67 2.07 5.28
CA VAL A 82 0.87 3.30 5.13
C VAL A 82 0.71 3.98 6.49
N PHE A 83 0.29 5.25 6.50
CA PHE A 83 0.15 6.04 7.72
C PHE A 83 -1.20 6.71 7.82
N ASN A 84 -1.63 7.06 9.04
CA ASN A 84 -2.89 7.74 9.31
C ASN A 84 -2.89 9.26 9.05
N ARG A 85 -1.80 9.81 8.48
CA ARG A 85 -1.73 11.22 8.08
C ARG A 85 -0.78 11.40 6.90
N PRO A 86 -0.94 12.46 6.09
CA PRO A 86 -0.08 12.70 4.94
C PRO A 86 1.30 13.21 5.37
N ARG A 87 2.25 13.18 4.42
CA ARG A 87 3.60 13.75 4.51
C ARG A 87 4.40 13.26 5.70
N VAL A 88 4.23 11.99 6.07
CA VAL A 88 5.03 11.34 7.12
C VAL A 88 6.48 11.19 6.66
N LEU A 89 6.69 10.75 5.41
CA LEU A 89 8.01 10.66 4.81
C LEU A 89 8.31 11.91 3.98
N ARG A 90 8.97 12.90 4.60
CA ARG A 90 9.18 14.25 4.03
C ARG A 90 9.96 14.29 2.71
N ARG A 91 10.68 13.22 2.36
CA ARG A 91 11.45 13.09 1.11
C ARG A 91 10.64 12.51 -0.05
N ALA A 92 9.44 12.00 0.22
CA ALA A 92 8.52 11.53 -0.82
C ALA A 92 7.99 12.72 -1.63
N GLU A 93 7.73 12.52 -2.92
CA GLU A 93 7.15 13.55 -3.79
C GLU A 93 5.67 13.82 -3.48
N GLY A 94 5.00 12.90 -2.79
CA GLY A 94 3.63 13.06 -2.30
C GLY A 94 3.10 11.78 -1.68
N ASP A 95 1.79 11.75 -1.45
CA ASP A 95 1.10 10.59 -0.88
C ASP A 95 -0.03 10.14 -1.82
N PHE A 96 -0.09 8.86 -2.14
CA PHE A 96 -1.31 8.23 -2.62
C PHE A 96 -2.29 8.12 -1.46
N PHE A 97 -3.52 8.60 -1.68
CA PHE A 97 -4.56 8.68 -0.67
C PHE A 97 -5.49 7.46 -0.74
N ILE A 98 -5.67 6.78 0.39
CA ILE A 98 -6.66 5.71 0.56
C ILE A 98 -7.71 6.24 1.53
N PRO A 99 -8.88 6.69 1.04
CA PRO A 99 -9.92 7.21 1.93
C PRO A 99 -10.45 6.16 2.90
N SER A 100 -11.04 6.61 4.00
CA SER A 100 -11.94 5.77 4.79
C SER A 100 -13.14 5.29 3.96
N GLY A 101 -13.58 4.07 4.23
CA GLY A 101 -14.66 3.39 3.52
C GLY A 101 -14.24 2.72 2.20
N THR A 102 -12.96 2.76 1.83
CA THR A 102 -12.43 2.03 0.66
C THR A 102 -12.57 0.53 0.88
N ASP A 103 -13.13 -0.16 -0.10
CA ASP A 103 -13.23 -1.62 -0.12
C ASP A 103 -11.85 -2.28 -0.12
N ILE A 104 -11.61 -3.10 0.89
CA ILE A 104 -10.41 -3.93 1.05
C ILE A 104 -10.64 -5.19 0.21
N PRO A 105 -9.72 -5.54 -0.71
CA PRO A 105 -9.80 -6.79 -1.46
C PRO A 105 -9.89 -8.00 -0.52
N PRO A 106 -10.68 -9.04 -0.87
CA PRO A 106 -11.15 -10.07 0.06
C PRO A 106 -10.04 -10.89 0.72
N ASP A 107 -8.88 -10.98 0.08
CA ASP A 107 -7.74 -11.73 0.60
C ASP A 107 -6.65 -10.83 1.21
N LEU A 108 -6.95 -9.55 1.43
CA LEU A 108 -6.11 -8.61 2.17
C LEU A 108 -6.75 -8.22 3.50
N LYS A 109 -5.92 -7.73 4.41
CA LYS A 109 -6.35 -7.04 5.63
C LYS A 109 -5.46 -5.83 5.88
N VAL A 110 -5.98 -4.84 6.60
CA VAL A 110 -5.20 -3.68 7.05
C VAL A 110 -5.05 -3.74 8.56
N LYS A 111 -3.81 -3.85 9.03
CA LYS A 111 -3.47 -3.91 10.45
C LYS A 111 -3.12 -2.52 10.98
N LYS A 112 -3.70 -2.14 12.11
CA LYS A 112 -3.21 -1.01 12.92
C LYS A 112 -2.02 -1.47 13.76
N ASP A 113 -0.87 -0.86 13.52
CA ASP A 113 0.34 -1.08 14.32
C ASP A 113 0.47 -0.02 15.42
N SER A 114 1.70 0.29 15.82
CA SER A 114 1.98 1.26 16.88
C SER A 114 2.09 2.70 16.37
N TYR A 115 1.86 3.64 17.27
CA TYR A 115 2.24 5.03 17.05
C TYR A 115 3.75 5.17 17.03
N ASN A 116 4.29 5.82 16.00
CA ASN A 116 5.72 6.10 15.88
C ASN A 116 6.00 7.52 16.38
N GLU A 117 6.60 7.63 17.56
CA GLU A 117 6.90 8.91 18.21
C GLU A 117 7.79 9.84 17.37
N ARG A 118 8.76 9.28 16.64
CA ARG A 118 9.66 10.05 15.78
C ARG A 118 8.92 10.62 14.57
N LEU A 119 8.04 9.82 13.97
CA LEU A 119 7.27 10.20 12.80
C LEU A 119 5.97 10.92 13.16
N LYS A 120 5.59 10.96 14.44
CA LYS A 120 4.34 11.52 14.95
C LYS A 120 3.12 11.02 14.16
N ALA A 121 3.08 9.74 13.84
CA ALA A 121 2.03 9.10 13.04
C ALA A 121 1.86 7.64 13.46
N THR A 122 0.65 7.12 13.31
CA THR A 122 0.37 5.69 13.51
C THR A 122 0.68 4.94 12.23
N HIS A 123 1.50 3.89 12.34
CA HIS A 123 1.80 2.99 11.23
C HIS A 123 0.68 1.98 11.04
N TYR A 124 0.40 1.66 9.79
CA TYR A 124 -0.51 0.60 9.38
C TYR A 124 0.16 -0.25 8.31
N THR A 125 -0.19 -1.53 8.30
CA THR A 125 0.35 -2.50 7.33
C THR A 125 -0.80 -3.12 6.53
N ILE A 126 -0.75 -2.97 5.21
CA ILE A 126 -1.59 -3.74 4.28
C ILE A 126 -0.88 -5.06 4.02
N MET A 127 -1.56 -6.18 4.25
CA MET A 127 -0.93 -7.51 4.22
C MET A 127 -1.91 -8.59 3.74
N PRO A 128 -1.41 -9.77 3.33
CA PRO A 128 -2.27 -10.92 3.07
C PRO A 128 -3.12 -11.30 4.29
N LEU A 129 -4.37 -11.67 4.05
CA LEU A 129 -5.28 -12.25 5.05
C LEU A 129 -4.99 -13.74 5.28
N LYS A 130 -4.53 -14.44 4.22
CA LYS A 130 -4.16 -15.85 4.21
C LYS A 130 -2.92 -16.06 3.32
N PRO A 131 -2.19 -17.18 3.46
CA PRO A 131 -1.03 -17.46 2.61
C PRO A 131 -1.36 -17.36 1.12
N MET A 132 -0.52 -16.67 0.35
CA MET A 132 -0.71 -16.52 -1.10
C MET A 132 0.60 -16.30 -1.85
N PHE A 133 0.63 -16.67 -3.13
CA PHE A 133 1.77 -16.38 -4.01
C PHE A 133 1.90 -14.90 -4.33
N LYS A 134 3.10 -14.50 -4.78
CA LYS A 134 3.45 -13.11 -5.09
C LYS A 134 2.47 -12.46 -6.05
N GLU A 135 2.12 -13.17 -7.12
CA GLU A 135 1.28 -12.68 -8.21
C GLU A 135 -0.15 -12.40 -7.71
N SER A 136 -0.68 -13.28 -6.86
CA SER A 136 -1.98 -13.08 -6.21
C SER A 136 -1.96 -11.86 -5.30
N LEU A 137 -0.89 -11.70 -4.49
CA LEU A 137 -0.73 -10.53 -3.62
C LEU A 137 -0.66 -9.23 -4.42
N MET A 138 0.16 -9.20 -5.48
CA MET A 138 0.26 -8.06 -6.38
C MET A 138 -1.10 -7.70 -7.01
N GLY A 139 -1.83 -8.68 -7.53
CA GLY A 139 -3.15 -8.45 -8.12
C GLY A 139 -4.18 -7.94 -7.11
N GLN A 140 -4.16 -8.42 -5.87
CA GLN A 140 -5.03 -7.87 -4.81
C GLN A 140 -4.64 -6.43 -4.48
N LEU A 141 -3.34 -6.12 -4.35
CA LEU A 141 -2.87 -4.75 -4.08
C LEU A 141 -3.23 -3.79 -5.22
N ASP A 142 -3.20 -4.27 -6.46
CA ASP A 142 -3.63 -3.49 -7.62
C ASP A 142 -5.13 -3.17 -7.54
N ASN A 143 -5.96 -4.17 -7.20
CA ASN A 143 -7.39 -3.95 -6.97
C ASN A 143 -7.64 -2.97 -5.82
N PHE A 144 -6.81 -2.98 -4.78
CA PHE A 144 -6.91 -2.02 -3.68
C PHE A 144 -6.64 -0.58 -4.15
N VAL A 145 -5.63 -0.37 -5.02
CA VAL A 145 -5.39 0.94 -5.65
C VAL A 145 -6.63 1.40 -6.41
N ARG A 146 -7.24 0.53 -7.23
CA ARG A 146 -8.46 0.86 -7.99
C ARG A 146 -9.63 1.23 -7.09
N ASN A 147 -9.86 0.44 -6.03
CA ASN A 147 -10.91 0.72 -5.04
C ASN A 147 -10.68 2.05 -4.33
N ALA A 148 -9.43 2.38 -3.99
CA ALA A 148 -9.08 3.65 -3.37
C ALA A 148 -9.37 4.83 -4.31
N ILE A 149 -9.02 4.71 -5.60
CA ILE A 149 -9.33 5.74 -6.62
C ILE A 149 -10.84 5.92 -6.73
N ARG A 150 -11.62 4.83 -6.90
CA ARG A 150 -13.09 4.89 -6.95
C ARG A 150 -13.67 5.59 -5.72
N ARG A 151 -13.17 5.26 -4.53
CA ARG A 151 -13.61 5.89 -3.28
C ARG A 151 -13.26 7.38 -3.21
N GLN A 152 -12.12 7.81 -3.74
CA GLN A 152 -11.78 9.23 -3.84
C GLN A 152 -12.82 9.99 -4.68
N TYR A 153 -13.29 9.40 -5.78
CA TYR A 153 -14.35 9.96 -6.63
C TYR A 153 -15.69 10.06 -5.91
N GLU A 154 -16.10 9.01 -5.23
CA GLU A 154 -17.33 9.01 -4.43
C GLU A 154 -17.30 10.12 -3.37
N LYS A 155 -16.21 10.17 -2.59
CA LYS A 155 -16.01 11.18 -1.54
C LYS A 155 -16.02 12.60 -2.09
N ALA A 156 -15.40 12.84 -3.25
CA ALA A 156 -15.40 14.16 -3.90
C ALA A 156 -16.80 14.61 -4.38
N ARG A 157 -17.72 13.66 -4.61
CA ARG A 157 -19.10 13.93 -5.02
C ARG A 157 -20.10 13.90 -3.85
N GLY A 158 -19.63 13.69 -2.62
CA GLY A 158 -20.47 13.59 -1.42
C GLY A 158 -21.24 12.28 -1.31
N LEU A 159 -20.72 11.19 -1.90
CA LEU A 159 -21.31 9.85 -1.93
C LEU A 159 -20.67 8.87 -0.92
#